data_AF-S4YDE2-F1
#
_entry.id   AF-S4YDE2-F1
#
_cell.length_a   1.000
_cell.length_b   1.000
_cell.length_c   1.000
_cell.angle_alpha   90.00
_cell.angle_beta   90.00
_cell.angle_gamma   90.00
#
_symmetry.space_group_name_H-M   'P 1'
#
loop_
_entity.id
_entity.type
_entity.pdbx_description
1 polymer ?
#
loop_
_entity_poly.entity_id
_entity_poly.type
_entity_poly.pdbx_seq_one_letter_code
_entity_poly.pdbx_strand_id
1 'polypeptide(L)'
;MTHIDRRRVITSDEGSAAAIVHAGDRGAGAAGRERYEQGWRAGKPAEDPEKLKRWGRIGAKPSEYLIHMRRGHLRPTSGQGASCFKLPGDSVAVVPTTIQKLQFTADQVTLEKVGVAVTGLAVYRIADPLVAFRMLNFSFPERAQEKLEALLVDMFAGAARRLIANMSVEECLTRRKEGIAGELMREIVPVVSGRGSVDDTADKGWGVLVDSIEIQDVRILSPAVFGNLQARYRKEQERMAREASLLTERAVQQGEAEAQRAIELTKLAAEVELRTRRQETSEKARLEEIASEARLEEARLAHEQQIAARSARAEIEKTALEAEAAAARHAAKMAAGAHEIDLLRQRAAIADARRLLAEAELAIAELEARKARLAQELELGRARALREIENAVSPEIIRLTVAQQMPALAAAFQQRMGEVHVTAIDGANPFGYIAAAVEGVMGLARAAGLEGPPARAQQAEPPAVGARGDGRP
;
A
#
# COMPACT_ATOMS: atom_id res chain seq x y z
N MET A 1 -100.02 -67.30 66.10
CA MET A 1 -100.04 -66.17 65.14
C MET A 1 -98.71 -65.42 65.21
N THR A 2 -98.33 -64.73 64.13
CA THR A 2 -97.41 -63.57 64.08
C THR A 2 -96.34 -63.45 65.19
N HIS A 3 -95.11 -63.87 64.89
CA HIS A 3 -93.93 -63.53 65.71
C HIS A 3 -93.61 -62.03 65.61
N ILE A 4 -93.19 -61.45 66.74
CA ILE A 4 -92.61 -60.10 66.81
C ILE A 4 -91.09 -60.23 66.58
N ASP A 5 -90.59 -59.75 65.44
CA ASP A 5 -89.14 -59.70 65.16
C ASP A 5 -88.52 -58.38 65.67
N ARG A 6 -87.28 -58.45 66.15
CA ARG A 6 -86.52 -57.31 66.71
C ARG A 6 -85.44 -56.85 65.72
N ARG A 7 -85.62 -55.67 65.13
CA ARG A 7 -84.55 -54.93 64.44
C ARG A 7 -84.41 -53.56 65.10
N ARG A 8 -83.40 -53.38 65.96
CA ARG A 8 -81.96 -53.16 65.65
C ARG A 8 -81.76 -51.75 65.09
N VAL A 9 -81.44 -50.83 66.01
CA VAL A 9 -81.06 -49.44 65.71
C VAL A 9 -79.83 -49.46 64.79
N ILE A 10 -79.90 -48.68 63.71
CA ILE A 10 -78.74 -48.28 62.90
C ILE A 10 -78.79 -46.76 62.83
N THR A 11 -77.71 -46.11 63.24
CA THR A 11 -77.54 -44.66 63.12
C THR A 11 -77.04 -44.33 61.71
N SER A 12 -77.80 -43.53 60.97
CA SER A 12 -77.38 -42.94 59.70
C SER A 12 -77.74 -41.46 59.71
N ASP A 13 -76.71 -40.61 59.67
CA ASP A 13 -76.81 -39.16 59.63
C ASP A 13 -77.01 -38.70 58.18
N GLU A 14 -78.20 -38.22 57.84
CA GLU A 14 -78.45 -37.46 56.61
C GLU A 14 -79.76 -36.65 56.74
N GLY A 15 -79.71 -35.36 56.38
CA GLY A 15 -80.80 -34.42 56.65
C GLY A 15 -80.68 -33.07 55.94
N SER A 16 -80.05 -33.06 54.76
CA SER A 16 -79.79 -31.86 53.95
C SER A 16 -81.05 -31.31 53.27
N ALA A 17 -81.95 -30.70 54.05
CA ALA A 17 -83.17 -30.07 53.56
C ALA A 17 -82.85 -28.90 52.61
N ALA A 18 -83.07 -29.10 51.31
CA ALA A 18 -82.83 -28.10 50.27
C ALA A 18 -83.83 -26.92 50.36
N ALA A 19 -83.40 -25.83 50.99
CA ALA A 19 -84.18 -24.60 51.08
C ALA A 19 -84.17 -23.84 49.74
N ILE A 20 -85.26 -23.92 48.98
CA ILE A 20 -85.49 -23.08 47.80
C ILE A 20 -85.70 -21.64 48.27
N VAL A 21 -84.66 -20.80 48.15
CA VAL A 21 -84.75 -19.38 48.50
C VAL A 21 -85.41 -18.61 47.36
N HIS A 22 -86.70 -18.33 47.49
CA HIS A 22 -87.38 -17.36 46.64
C HIS A 22 -86.71 -15.98 46.76
N ALA A 23 -86.38 -15.38 45.62
CA ALA A 23 -85.95 -13.99 45.55
C ALA A 23 -87.17 -13.07 45.78
N GLY A 24 -87.41 -12.70 47.04
CA GLY A 24 -88.51 -11.82 47.44
C GLY A 24 -88.33 -11.27 48.85
N ASP A 25 -88.37 -9.95 48.95
CA ASP A 25 -88.51 -9.13 50.17
C ASP A 25 -87.76 -9.57 51.44
N ARG A 26 -86.51 -9.10 51.59
CA ARG A 26 -85.90 -8.85 52.90
C ARG A 26 -85.06 -7.57 52.86
N GLY A 27 -85.55 -6.50 53.49
CA GLY A 27 -84.77 -5.27 53.68
C GLY A 27 -85.36 -4.27 54.69
N ALA A 28 -86.68 -4.12 54.75
CA ALA A 28 -87.31 -3.05 55.53
C ALA A 28 -87.51 -3.35 57.04
N GLY A 29 -87.58 -4.62 57.44
CA GLY A 29 -88.08 -5.00 58.77
C GLY A 29 -87.11 -4.84 59.95
N ALA A 30 -85.81 -5.10 59.75
CA ALA A 30 -84.83 -5.17 60.84
C ALA A 30 -84.42 -3.77 61.35
N ALA A 31 -83.94 -2.91 60.44
CA ALA A 31 -83.47 -1.55 60.73
C ALA A 31 -84.57 -0.57 61.21
N GLY A 32 -85.80 -1.06 61.39
CA GLY A 32 -86.89 -0.37 62.07
C GLY A 32 -86.90 -0.56 63.59
N ARG A 33 -86.48 -1.72 64.12
CA ARG A 33 -86.60 -2.04 65.56
C ARG A 33 -85.44 -1.52 66.40
N GLU A 34 -84.20 -1.74 65.97
CA GLU A 34 -82.98 -1.24 66.64
C GLU A 34 -83.02 0.29 66.85
N ARG A 35 -83.70 0.99 65.93
CA ARG A 35 -83.88 2.44 65.91
C ARG A 35 -84.75 2.99 67.06
N TYR A 36 -85.55 2.13 67.71
CA TYR A 36 -86.32 2.52 68.90
C TYR A 36 -85.56 2.23 70.21
N GLU A 37 -84.84 1.11 70.31
CA GLU A 37 -84.11 0.73 71.52
C GLU A 37 -82.94 1.68 71.84
N GLN A 38 -82.25 2.18 70.81
CA GLN A 38 -81.19 3.17 70.95
C GLN A 38 -81.71 4.62 71.13
N GLY A 39 -83.04 4.79 71.16
CA GLY A 39 -83.72 6.07 71.37
C GLY A 39 -83.69 7.04 70.17
N TRP A 40 -84.53 8.08 70.22
CA TRP A 40 -84.74 9.07 69.15
C TRP A 40 -83.50 9.94 68.78
N ARG A 41 -82.32 9.66 69.36
CA ARG A 41 -81.03 10.30 69.03
C ARG A 41 -80.00 9.33 68.44
N ALA A 42 -80.30 8.04 68.34
CA ALA A 42 -79.46 7.08 67.64
C ALA A 42 -79.18 7.51 66.19
N GLY A 43 -77.95 7.32 65.72
CA GLY A 43 -77.56 7.64 64.34
C GLY A 43 -77.65 9.13 63.97
N LYS A 44 -77.52 10.05 64.94
CA LYS A 44 -77.31 11.48 64.69
C LYS A 44 -75.87 11.86 65.02
N PRO A 45 -75.24 12.82 64.32
CA PRO A 45 -73.92 13.32 64.66
C PRO A 45 -73.79 13.78 66.11
N ALA A 46 -72.54 13.76 66.60
CA ALA A 46 -72.15 14.51 67.78
C ALA A 46 -72.14 16.02 67.46
N GLU A 47 -73.32 16.64 67.53
CA GLU A 47 -73.51 18.09 67.33
C GLU A 47 -72.73 18.90 68.39
N ASP A 48 -71.97 19.91 67.96
CA ASP A 48 -71.14 20.73 68.88
C ASP A 48 -72.01 21.59 69.83
N PRO A 49 -72.00 21.34 71.16
CA PRO A 49 -72.84 22.07 72.11
C PRO A 49 -72.49 23.55 72.21
N GLU A 50 -71.28 23.98 71.80
CA GLU A 50 -70.90 25.39 71.75
C GLU A 50 -71.68 26.15 70.66
N LYS A 51 -71.97 25.48 69.53
CA LYS A 51 -72.67 26.04 68.37
C LYS A 51 -74.20 25.98 68.53
N LEU A 52 -74.70 24.97 69.24
CA LEU A 52 -76.13 24.76 69.50
C LEU A 52 -76.76 25.72 70.53
N LYS A 53 -75.98 26.60 71.17
CA LYS A 53 -76.46 27.51 72.22
C LYS A 53 -77.71 28.29 71.77
N ARG A 54 -78.75 28.28 72.61
CA ARG A 54 -80.01 29.02 72.36
C ARG A 54 -79.82 30.53 72.42
N TRP A 55 -78.95 30.98 73.32
CA TRP A 55 -78.52 32.37 73.49
C TRP A 55 -77.08 32.38 74.04
N GLY A 56 -76.40 33.52 73.98
CA GLY A 56 -75.02 33.68 74.47
C GLY A 56 -73.98 33.85 73.35
N ARG A 57 -72.70 33.82 73.71
CA ARG A 57 -71.60 33.96 72.74
C ARG A 57 -71.40 32.68 71.93
N ILE A 58 -71.37 32.82 70.61
CA ILE A 58 -70.99 31.79 69.64
C ILE A 58 -69.83 32.35 68.81
N GLY A 59 -68.82 31.51 68.54
CA GLY A 59 -67.71 31.83 67.65
C GLY A 59 -67.55 30.74 66.58
N ALA A 60 -67.09 31.15 65.41
CA ALA A 60 -66.56 30.26 64.40
C ALA A 60 -65.03 30.13 64.56
N LYS A 61 -64.48 28.97 64.22
CA LYS A 61 -63.02 28.77 64.09
C LYS A 61 -62.49 29.55 62.87
N PRO A 62 -61.18 29.82 62.75
CA PRO A 62 -60.61 30.49 61.56
C PRO A 62 -60.90 29.80 60.22
N SER A 63 -61.23 28.50 60.24
CA SER A 63 -61.64 27.69 59.08
C SER A 63 -63.16 27.49 58.97
N GLU A 64 -63.95 28.30 59.66
CA GLU A 64 -65.41 28.31 59.67
C GLU A 64 -65.91 29.76 59.43
N TYR A 65 -67.02 29.91 58.73
CA TYR A 65 -67.69 31.19 58.49
C TYR A 65 -68.95 31.29 59.36
N LEU A 66 -69.05 32.32 60.19
CA LEU A 66 -70.24 32.58 61.00
C LEU A 66 -71.24 33.41 60.21
N ILE A 67 -72.50 32.96 60.14
CA ILE A 67 -73.62 33.68 59.55
C ILE A 67 -74.57 34.07 60.67
N HIS A 68 -74.75 35.37 60.92
CA HIS A 68 -75.66 35.92 61.93
C HIS A 68 -76.81 36.66 61.24
N MET A 69 -78.02 36.10 61.35
CA MET A 69 -79.25 36.65 60.79
C MET A 69 -80.18 37.12 61.91
N ARG A 70 -80.66 38.37 61.83
CA ARG A 70 -81.64 38.94 62.77
C ARG A 70 -82.77 39.59 61.96
N ARG A 71 -84.02 39.17 62.21
CA ARG A 71 -85.23 39.66 61.51
C ARG A 71 -85.08 39.64 59.98
N GLY A 72 -84.54 38.55 59.42
CA GLY A 72 -84.34 38.38 57.98
C GLY A 72 -83.11 39.07 57.37
N HIS A 73 -82.41 39.93 58.11
CA HIS A 73 -81.21 40.64 57.60
C HIS A 73 -79.91 40.04 58.14
N LEU A 74 -78.90 39.96 57.26
CA LEU A 74 -77.52 39.61 57.62
C LEU A 74 -76.91 40.71 58.49
N ARG A 75 -76.24 40.32 59.57
CA ARG A 75 -75.60 41.26 60.52
C ARG A 75 -74.11 41.42 60.21
N PRO A 76 -73.52 42.61 60.41
CA PRO A 76 -72.07 42.85 60.26
C PRO A 76 -71.14 42.06 61.21
N THR A 77 -71.70 41.20 62.06
CA THR A 77 -70.96 40.24 62.91
C THR A 77 -70.85 38.85 62.27
N SER A 78 -71.25 38.73 60.99
CA SER A 78 -71.02 37.56 60.14
C SER A 78 -69.64 37.66 59.49
N GLY A 79 -68.94 36.54 59.32
CA GLY A 79 -67.60 36.53 58.75
C GLY A 79 -66.77 35.29 59.10
N GLN A 80 -65.62 35.15 58.43
CA GLN A 80 -64.65 34.09 58.69
C GLN A 80 -64.05 34.24 60.10
N GLY A 81 -64.08 33.18 60.91
CA GLY A 81 -63.57 33.20 62.30
C GLY A 81 -64.27 34.23 63.22
N ALA A 82 -65.42 34.78 62.81
CA ALA A 82 -66.12 35.79 63.58
C ALA A 82 -66.78 35.21 64.84
N SER A 83 -67.06 36.08 65.82
CA SER A 83 -67.87 35.71 66.99
C SER A 83 -68.97 36.74 67.24
N CYS A 84 -70.16 36.26 67.58
CA CYS A 84 -71.34 37.07 67.86
C CYS A 84 -71.97 36.71 69.21
N PHE A 85 -72.82 37.58 69.73
CA PHE A 85 -73.71 37.25 70.84
C PHE A 85 -75.12 37.04 70.31
N LYS A 86 -75.59 35.78 70.36
CA LYS A 86 -76.91 35.35 69.90
C LYS A 86 -77.96 35.69 70.95
N LEU A 87 -78.95 36.47 70.58
CA LEU A 87 -80.13 36.75 71.40
C LEU A 87 -81.27 35.76 71.06
N PRO A 88 -82.25 35.57 71.95
CA PRO A 88 -83.49 34.90 71.60
C PRO A 88 -84.16 35.56 70.38
N GLY A 89 -84.38 34.77 69.32
CA GLY A 89 -84.89 35.26 68.03
C GLY A 89 -83.83 35.54 66.96
N ASP A 90 -82.53 35.45 67.29
CA ASP A 90 -81.46 35.44 66.28
C ASP A 90 -81.25 34.02 65.72
N SER A 91 -81.06 33.93 64.41
CA SER A 91 -80.52 32.73 63.78
C SER A 91 -79.01 32.89 63.59
N VAL A 92 -78.27 31.87 64.01
CA VAL A 92 -76.81 31.80 63.82
C VAL A 92 -76.49 30.43 63.26
N ALA A 93 -75.76 30.42 62.15
CA ALA A 93 -75.24 29.23 61.50
C ALA A 93 -73.71 29.32 61.41
N VAL A 94 -73.04 28.17 61.44
CA VAL A 94 -71.58 28.08 61.31
C VAL A 94 -71.29 27.16 60.14
N VAL A 95 -70.68 27.70 59.08
CA VAL A 95 -70.44 26.99 57.83
C VAL A 95 -68.96 26.60 57.74
N PRO A 96 -68.61 25.31 57.64
CA PRO A 96 -67.21 24.88 57.54
C PRO A 96 -66.66 25.18 56.14
N THR A 97 -65.65 26.05 56.04
CA THR A 97 -64.95 26.37 54.78
C THR A 97 -63.69 25.50 54.60
N THR A 98 -63.51 24.48 55.44
CA THR A 98 -62.46 23.48 55.34
C THR A 98 -62.66 22.59 54.10
N ILE A 99 -61.54 22.18 53.50
CA ILE A 99 -61.50 21.10 52.52
C ILE A 99 -62.05 19.83 53.17
N GLN A 100 -62.98 19.19 52.47
CA GLN A 100 -63.65 17.94 52.83
C GLN A 100 -63.43 16.93 51.71
N LYS A 101 -63.55 15.65 52.06
CA LYS A 101 -63.40 14.53 51.13
C LYS A 101 -64.66 13.68 51.23
N LEU A 102 -65.23 13.31 50.10
CA LEU A 102 -66.28 12.29 50.00
C LEU A 102 -65.83 11.15 49.09
N GLN A 103 -66.35 9.97 49.33
CA GLN A 103 -66.14 8.79 48.49
C GLN A 103 -67.48 8.39 47.85
N PHE A 104 -67.50 8.14 46.55
CA PHE A 104 -68.67 7.67 45.83
C PHE A 104 -68.36 6.37 45.09
N THR A 105 -69.35 5.49 44.98
CA THR A 105 -69.26 4.27 44.16
C THR A 105 -70.44 4.20 43.19
N ALA A 106 -70.14 3.90 41.93
CA ALA A 106 -71.06 3.83 40.83
C ALA A 106 -70.97 2.47 40.15
N ASP A 107 -71.93 1.59 40.46
CA ASP A 107 -72.12 0.33 39.77
C ASP A 107 -72.97 0.57 38.51
N GLN A 108 -72.49 0.11 37.35
CA GLN A 108 -73.16 0.29 36.06
C GLN A 108 -72.79 -0.81 35.05
N VAL A 109 -73.66 -1.06 34.09
CA VAL A 109 -73.39 -1.90 32.92
C VAL A 109 -72.85 -1.04 31.77
N THR A 110 -71.67 -1.42 31.25
CA THR A 110 -71.00 -0.79 30.09
C THR A 110 -71.69 -1.10 28.76
N LEU A 111 -71.29 -0.42 27.69
CA LEU A 111 -71.78 -0.65 26.32
C LEU A 111 -71.69 -2.12 25.88
N GLU A 112 -70.65 -2.82 26.33
CA GLU A 112 -70.38 -4.25 26.06
C GLU A 112 -71.20 -5.21 26.93
N LYS A 113 -72.18 -4.70 27.68
CA LYS A 113 -73.06 -5.43 28.62
C LYS A 113 -72.31 -6.06 29.81
N VAL A 114 -71.14 -5.53 30.16
CA VAL A 114 -70.35 -5.97 31.33
C VAL A 114 -70.58 -5.03 32.50
N GLY A 115 -70.94 -5.58 33.66
CA GLY A 115 -71.06 -4.84 34.91
C GLY A 115 -69.70 -4.41 35.45
N VAL A 116 -69.57 -3.12 35.75
CA VAL A 116 -68.37 -2.47 36.28
C VAL A 116 -68.76 -1.61 37.50
N ALA A 117 -67.97 -1.70 38.56
CA ALA A 117 -68.05 -0.84 39.73
C ALA A 117 -66.90 0.19 39.69
N VAL A 118 -67.23 1.48 39.75
CA VAL A 118 -66.25 2.58 39.78
C VAL A 118 -66.33 3.29 41.13
N THR A 119 -65.23 3.31 41.88
CA THR A 119 -65.11 4.04 43.14
C THR A 119 -64.20 5.26 42.96
N GLY A 120 -64.73 6.44 43.27
CA GLY A 120 -64.03 7.71 43.20
C GLY A 120 -63.99 8.45 44.53
N LEU A 121 -63.02 9.35 44.66
CA LEU A 121 -62.84 10.30 45.74
C LEU A 121 -63.03 11.70 45.15
N ALA A 122 -63.89 12.52 45.74
CA ALA A 122 -64.00 13.93 45.39
C ALA A 122 -63.55 14.80 46.57
N VAL A 123 -62.76 15.82 46.26
CA VAL A 123 -62.28 16.82 47.22
C VAL A 123 -63.06 18.11 46.98
N TYR A 124 -63.71 18.63 48.01
CA TYR A 124 -64.62 19.78 47.89
C TYR A 124 -64.51 20.71 49.09
N ARG A 125 -64.96 21.96 48.92
CA ARG A 125 -65.08 22.95 49.99
C ARG A 125 -66.23 23.91 49.73
N ILE A 126 -66.78 24.48 50.80
CA ILE A 126 -67.74 25.57 50.69
C ILE A 126 -66.94 26.85 50.44
N ALA A 127 -67.05 27.39 49.23
CA ALA A 127 -66.36 28.60 48.77
C ALA A 127 -67.24 29.86 48.94
N ASP A 128 -68.56 29.73 48.83
CA ASP A 128 -69.53 30.76 49.19
C ASP A 128 -70.47 30.25 50.32
N PRO A 129 -70.18 30.62 51.59
CA PRO A 129 -71.02 30.27 52.73
C PRO A 129 -72.44 30.84 52.67
N LEU A 130 -72.66 31.99 52.03
CA LEU A 130 -73.95 32.67 51.99
C LEU A 130 -74.89 32.01 50.98
N VAL A 131 -74.37 31.60 49.82
CA VAL A 131 -75.10 30.77 48.85
C VAL A 131 -75.37 29.37 49.42
N ALA A 132 -74.38 28.74 50.06
CA ALA A 132 -74.57 27.43 50.68
C ALA A 132 -75.66 27.45 51.77
N PHE A 133 -75.71 28.50 52.60
CA PHE A 133 -76.74 28.68 53.62
C PHE A 133 -78.16 28.93 53.08
N ARG A 134 -78.31 29.44 51.84
CA ARG A 134 -79.62 29.53 51.18
C ARG A 134 -80.15 28.16 50.76
N MET A 135 -79.26 27.21 50.44
CA MET A 135 -79.62 25.85 50.01
C MET A 135 -79.72 24.84 51.16
N LEU A 136 -78.89 24.98 52.21
CA LEU A 136 -78.77 24.01 53.30
C LEU A 136 -78.77 24.67 54.70
N ASN A 137 -79.46 24.03 55.64
CA ASN A 137 -79.66 24.57 56.98
C ASN A 137 -78.48 24.29 57.93
N PHE A 138 -77.43 25.11 57.84
CA PHE A 138 -76.25 25.08 58.72
C PHE A 138 -76.52 25.56 60.18
N SER A 139 -77.77 25.59 60.66
CA SER A 139 -78.08 25.70 62.10
C SER A 139 -77.60 24.47 62.89
N PHE A 140 -77.41 23.34 62.20
CA PHE A 140 -76.82 22.10 62.71
C PHE A 140 -75.69 21.71 61.73
N PRO A 141 -74.45 22.23 61.91
CA PRO A 141 -73.40 22.13 60.89
C PRO A 141 -73.13 20.69 60.46
N GLU A 142 -73.02 19.77 61.42
CA GLU A 142 -72.65 18.37 61.19
C GLU A 142 -73.70 17.66 60.33
N ARG A 143 -75.00 17.87 60.62
CA ARG A 143 -76.12 17.34 59.81
C ARG A 143 -76.23 18.00 58.44
N ALA A 144 -75.84 19.28 58.33
CA ALA A 144 -75.80 19.96 57.04
C ALA A 144 -74.66 19.43 56.15
N GLN A 145 -73.53 19.05 56.73
CA GLN A 145 -72.43 18.36 56.05
C GLN A 145 -72.85 16.96 55.59
N GLU A 146 -73.42 16.11 56.46
CA GLU A 146 -73.95 14.79 56.06
C GLU A 146 -74.93 14.88 54.89
N LYS A 147 -75.86 15.85 54.94
CA LYS A 147 -76.83 16.05 53.87
C LYS A 147 -76.19 16.55 52.57
N LEU A 148 -75.19 17.44 52.66
CA LEU A 148 -74.45 17.90 51.50
C LEU A 148 -73.66 16.74 50.86
N GLU A 149 -72.95 15.96 51.66
CA GLU A 149 -72.18 14.82 51.22
C GLU A 149 -73.07 13.76 50.55
N ALA A 150 -74.21 13.39 51.14
CA ALA A 150 -75.15 12.46 50.53
C ALA A 150 -75.65 12.94 49.16
N LEU A 151 -76.05 14.21 49.06
CA LEU A 151 -76.51 14.81 47.79
C LEU A 151 -75.40 14.87 46.73
N LEU A 152 -74.15 15.15 47.14
CA LEU A 152 -73.00 15.10 46.24
C LEU A 152 -72.69 13.67 45.79
N VAL A 153 -72.72 12.68 46.71
CA VAL A 153 -72.48 11.26 46.41
C VAL A 153 -73.52 10.72 45.42
N ASP A 154 -74.81 10.97 45.65
CA ASP A 154 -75.89 10.55 44.74
C ASP A 154 -75.70 11.14 43.33
N MET A 155 -75.31 12.41 43.25
CA MET A 155 -75.09 13.13 42.00
C MET A 155 -73.81 12.66 41.27
N PHE A 156 -72.67 12.51 41.97
CA PHE A 156 -71.44 11.96 41.39
C PHE A 156 -71.65 10.52 40.91
N ALA A 157 -72.33 9.67 41.69
CA ALA A 157 -72.67 8.32 41.28
C ALA A 157 -73.68 8.33 40.11
N GLY A 158 -74.62 9.28 40.06
CA GLY A 158 -75.54 9.47 38.93
C GLY A 158 -74.83 9.81 37.62
N ALA A 159 -73.94 10.80 37.64
CA ALA A 159 -73.12 11.18 36.49
C ALA A 159 -72.15 10.07 36.08
N ALA A 160 -71.49 9.40 37.03
CA ALA A 160 -70.60 8.28 36.75
C ALA A 160 -71.35 7.12 36.06
N ARG A 161 -72.54 6.75 36.54
CA ARG A 161 -73.41 5.76 35.87
C ARG A 161 -73.81 6.21 34.46
N ARG A 162 -73.95 7.51 34.19
CA ARG A 162 -74.24 8.05 32.85
C ARG A 162 -73.04 7.89 31.90
N LEU A 163 -71.84 8.18 32.39
CA LEU A 163 -70.59 8.07 31.63
C LEU A 163 -70.24 6.60 31.33
N ILE A 164 -70.23 5.73 32.35
CA ILE A 164 -69.85 4.30 32.21
C ILE A 164 -70.75 3.56 31.22
N ALA A 165 -72.05 3.90 31.15
CA ALA A 165 -72.99 3.29 30.22
C ALA A 165 -72.66 3.53 28.73
N ASN A 166 -71.88 4.58 28.44
CA ASN A 166 -71.49 4.97 27.08
C ASN A 166 -70.03 4.60 26.73
N MET A 167 -69.31 3.91 27.63
CA MET A 167 -67.90 3.52 27.46
C MET A 167 -67.76 2.00 27.31
N SER A 168 -66.64 1.56 26.71
CA SER A 168 -66.22 0.15 26.75
C SER A 168 -65.59 -0.22 28.10
N VAL A 169 -65.45 -1.52 28.36
CA VAL A 169 -64.74 -2.02 29.55
C VAL A 169 -63.26 -1.61 29.52
N GLU A 170 -62.65 -1.66 28.34
CA GLU A 170 -61.25 -1.26 28.16
C GLU A 170 -61.06 0.24 28.40
N GLU A 171 -61.97 1.10 27.93
CA GLU A 171 -61.92 2.54 28.22
C GLU A 171 -62.09 2.84 29.71
N CYS A 172 -63.02 2.16 30.39
CA CYS A 172 -63.20 2.28 31.84
C CYS A 172 -61.93 1.90 32.62
N LEU A 173 -61.21 0.86 32.19
CA LEU A 173 -59.98 0.41 32.85
C LEU A 173 -58.77 1.30 32.52
N THR A 174 -58.62 1.71 31.26
CA THR A 174 -57.43 2.44 30.76
C THR A 174 -57.51 3.94 30.99
N ARG A 175 -58.65 4.59 30.70
CA ARG A 175 -58.82 6.05 30.81
C ARG A 175 -59.23 6.51 32.22
N ARG A 176 -59.03 5.66 33.24
CA ARG A 176 -59.45 5.82 34.64
C ARG A 176 -59.22 7.23 35.21
N LYS A 177 -58.05 7.83 34.97
CA LYS A 177 -57.63 9.10 35.58
C LYS A 177 -58.04 10.37 34.81
N GLU A 178 -58.01 10.34 33.48
CA GLU A 178 -58.13 11.54 32.65
C GLU A 178 -59.48 11.67 31.95
N GLY A 179 -60.12 10.55 31.59
CA GLY A 179 -61.43 10.55 30.95
C GLY A 179 -62.57 10.75 31.95
N ILE A 180 -62.80 9.78 32.82
CA ILE A 180 -63.97 9.75 33.72
C ILE A 180 -63.95 10.93 34.69
N ALA A 181 -62.83 11.19 35.38
CA ALA A 181 -62.72 12.32 36.29
C ALA A 181 -62.87 13.68 35.57
N GLY A 182 -62.33 13.80 34.35
CA GLY A 182 -62.44 15.01 33.54
C GLY A 182 -63.88 15.33 33.13
N GLU A 183 -64.66 14.33 32.71
CA GLU A 183 -66.09 14.53 32.40
C GLU A 183 -66.95 14.72 33.65
N LEU A 184 -66.69 14.01 34.75
CA LEU A 184 -67.36 14.28 36.02
C LEU A 184 -67.14 15.72 36.49
N MET A 185 -65.93 16.26 36.29
CA MET A 185 -65.65 17.67 36.60
C MET A 185 -66.46 18.60 35.68
N ARG A 186 -66.58 18.30 34.39
CA ARG A 186 -67.36 19.10 33.43
C ARG A 186 -68.87 19.03 33.67
N GLU A 187 -69.42 17.88 34.04
CA GLU A 187 -70.85 17.72 34.31
C GLU A 187 -71.26 18.34 35.66
N ILE A 188 -70.44 18.15 36.72
CA ILE A 188 -70.83 18.50 38.09
C ILE A 188 -70.49 19.94 38.47
N VAL A 189 -69.31 20.48 38.10
CA VAL A 189 -68.87 21.80 38.54
C VAL A 189 -69.85 22.92 38.18
N PRO A 190 -70.44 23.00 36.96
CA PRO A 190 -71.42 24.03 36.63
C PRO A 190 -72.64 24.05 37.56
N VAL A 191 -73.09 22.87 38.01
CA VAL A 191 -74.29 22.69 38.86
C VAL A 191 -74.03 23.14 40.29
N VAL A 192 -72.90 22.74 40.89
CA VAL A 192 -72.60 23.09 42.30
C VAL A 192 -72.04 24.49 42.47
N SER A 193 -71.28 25.00 41.48
CA SER A 193 -70.71 26.35 41.50
C SER A 193 -71.68 27.42 41.02
N GLY A 194 -72.71 27.06 40.24
CA GLY A 194 -73.68 28.01 39.68
C GLY A 194 -73.15 28.75 38.45
N ARG A 195 -72.76 28.01 37.41
CA ARG A 195 -72.28 28.55 36.11
C ARG A 195 -72.86 27.78 34.92
N GLY A 196 -74.18 27.68 34.84
CA GLY A 196 -74.89 27.05 33.72
C GLY A 196 -75.40 28.07 32.70
N SER A 197 -74.97 27.96 31.45
CA SER A 197 -75.32 28.87 30.32
C SER A 197 -74.84 30.32 30.46
N VAL A 198 -74.86 31.04 29.34
CA VAL A 198 -74.50 32.47 29.22
C VAL A 198 -75.70 33.37 29.59
N ASP A 199 -76.93 32.86 29.47
CA ASP A 199 -78.17 33.60 29.74
C ASP A 199 -78.68 33.49 31.19
N ASP A 200 -78.05 32.69 32.06
CA ASP A 200 -78.59 32.45 33.41
C ASP A 200 -78.16 33.52 34.43
N THR A 201 -78.94 34.59 34.52
CA THR A 201 -78.71 35.77 35.36
C THR A 201 -79.06 35.53 36.85
N ALA A 202 -78.47 34.53 37.52
CA ALA A 202 -79.00 34.08 38.81
C ALA A 202 -78.00 33.58 39.87
N ASP A 203 -78.38 33.77 41.15
CA ASP A 203 -77.77 33.22 42.38
C ASP A 203 -77.82 31.67 42.51
N LYS A 204 -77.93 30.93 41.40
CA LYS A 204 -78.25 29.49 41.38
C LYS A 204 -76.99 28.62 41.50
N GLY A 205 -76.49 28.45 42.72
CA GLY A 205 -75.45 27.45 43.02
C GLY A 205 -75.65 26.85 44.41
N TRP A 206 -74.79 25.89 44.78
CA TRP A 206 -74.73 25.36 46.16
C TRP A 206 -73.64 26.06 46.99
N GLY A 207 -72.89 27.00 46.42
CA GLY A 207 -71.74 27.64 47.07
C GLY A 207 -70.54 26.70 47.26
N VAL A 208 -70.58 25.53 46.64
CA VAL A 208 -69.56 24.47 46.74
C VAL A 208 -68.63 24.52 45.53
N LEU A 209 -67.34 24.48 45.81
CA LEU A 209 -66.29 24.30 44.82
C LEU A 209 -65.71 22.89 44.99
N VAL A 210 -65.63 22.15 43.89
CA VAL A 210 -64.89 20.89 43.80
C VAL A 210 -63.46 21.25 43.42
N ASP A 211 -62.50 20.83 44.23
CA ASP A 211 -61.07 21.07 44.00
C ASP A 211 -60.47 19.99 43.08
N SER A 212 -60.83 18.72 43.32
CA SER A 212 -60.41 17.60 42.46
C SER A 212 -61.39 16.41 42.53
N ILE A 213 -61.32 15.55 41.52
CA ILE A 213 -62.00 14.26 41.45
C ILE A 213 -60.94 13.23 41.04
N GLU A 214 -60.82 12.13 41.77
CA GLU A 214 -59.88 11.04 41.51
C GLU A 214 -60.63 9.72 41.47
N ILE A 215 -60.49 8.94 40.38
CA ILE A 215 -61.02 7.58 40.34
C ILE A 215 -60.01 6.64 41.01
N GLN A 216 -60.36 6.19 42.21
CA GLN A 216 -59.53 5.28 43.00
C GLN A 216 -59.52 3.88 42.37
N ASP A 217 -60.71 3.32 42.11
CA ASP A 217 -60.83 1.97 41.58
C ASP A 217 -61.93 1.77 40.53
N VAL A 218 -61.73 0.77 39.68
CA VAL A 218 -62.59 0.32 38.59
C VAL A 218 -62.49 -1.20 38.55
N ARG A 219 -63.56 -1.90 38.93
CA ARG A 219 -63.60 -3.36 39.04
C ARG A 219 -64.66 -3.94 38.13
N ILE A 220 -64.35 -5.03 37.44
CA ILE A 220 -65.36 -5.83 36.73
C ILE A 220 -66.11 -6.67 37.78
N LEU A 221 -67.44 -6.55 37.81
CA LEU A 221 -68.30 -7.23 38.78
C LEU A 221 -68.40 -8.75 38.57
N SER A 222 -68.09 -9.24 37.36
CA SER A 222 -68.06 -10.67 37.02
C SER A 222 -66.63 -11.21 36.95
N PRO A 223 -66.21 -12.10 37.89
CA PRO A 223 -64.89 -12.72 37.85
C PRO A 223 -64.64 -13.55 36.58
N ALA A 224 -65.70 -14.17 36.02
CA ALA A 224 -65.61 -14.95 34.79
C ALA A 224 -65.29 -14.07 33.57
N VAL A 225 -65.91 -12.89 33.47
CA VAL A 225 -65.59 -11.92 32.40
C VAL A 225 -64.16 -11.40 32.56
N PHE A 226 -63.74 -11.07 33.78
CA PHE A 226 -62.37 -10.61 34.05
C PHE A 226 -61.32 -11.67 33.69
N GLY A 227 -61.55 -12.95 34.05
CA GLY A 227 -60.68 -14.06 33.66
C GLY A 227 -60.60 -14.26 32.15
N ASN A 228 -61.74 -14.19 31.45
CA ASN A 228 -61.80 -14.31 29.99
C ASN A 228 -61.08 -13.15 29.27
N LEU A 229 -61.21 -11.92 29.75
CA LEU A 229 -60.50 -10.75 29.22
C LEU A 229 -58.98 -10.90 29.40
N GLN A 230 -58.53 -11.30 30.60
CA GLN A 230 -57.11 -11.60 30.82
C GLN A 230 -56.61 -12.73 29.91
N ALA A 231 -57.40 -13.78 29.71
CA ALA A 231 -57.02 -14.91 28.84
C ALA A 231 -56.91 -14.49 27.37
N ARG A 232 -57.79 -13.61 26.87
CA ARG A 232 -57.66 -13.01 25.53
C ARG A 232 -56.42 -12.13 25.43
N TYR A 233 -56.20 -11.24 26.40
CA TYR A 233 -55.05 -10.33 26.40
C TYR A 233 -53.71 -11.09 26.42
N ARG A 234 -53.56 -12.11 27.27
CA ARG A 234 -52.36 -12.96 27.31
C ARG A 234 -52.12 -13.66 25.98
N LYS A 235 -53.15 -14.29 25.38
CA LYS A 235 -53.04 -14.94 24.06
C LYS A 235 -52.67 -13.97 22.94
N GLU A 236 -53.14 -12.74 22.99
CA GLU A 236 -52.80 -11.72 22.00
C GLU A 236 -51.36 -11.21 22.17
N GLN A 237 -50.90 -11.02 23.41
CA GLN A 237 -49.48 -10.72 23.69
C GLN A 237 -48.56 -11.88 23.30
N GLU A 238 -48.95 -13.14 23.58
CA GLU A 238 -48.25 -14.34 23.11
C GLU A 238 -48.21 -14.42 21.57
N ARG A 239 -49.28 -14.00 20.88
CA ARG A 239 -49.34 -13.94 19.41
C ARG A 239 -48.39 -12.88 18.86
N MET A 240 -48.46 -11.64 19.36
CA MET A 240 -47.55 -10.56 18.96
C MET A 240 -46.08 -10.90 19.23
N ALA A 241 -45.77 -11.48 20.39
CA ALA A 241 -44.44 -11.94 20.72
C ALA A 241 -43.95 -13.03 19.75
N ARG A 242 -44.79 -14.03 19.43
CA ARG A 242 -44.46 -15.08 18.46
C ARG A 242 -44.27 -14.54 17.04
N GLU A 243 -45.07 -13.57 16.61
CA GLU A 243 -44.93 -12.90 15.31
C GLU A 243 -43.61 -12.11 15.25
N ALA A 244 -43.24 -11.38 16.31
CA ALA A 244 -41.95 -10.69 16.43
C ALA A 244 -40.75 -11.67 16.44
N SER A 245 -40.86 -12.79 17.17
CA SER A 245 -39.83 -13.85 17.14
C SER A 245 -39.66 -14.46 15.75
N LEU A 246 -40.74 -14.79 15.05
CA LEU A 246 -40.68 -15.36 13.69
C LEU A 246 -40.13 -14.36 12.66
N LEU A 247 -40.40 -13.06 12.81
CA LEU A 247 -39.76 -12.03 11.98
C LEU A 247 -38.26 -11.92 12.26
N THR A 248 -37.85 -12.03 13.54
CA THR A 248 -36.44 -12.02 13.94
C THR A 248 -35.69 -13.26 13.43
N GLU A 249 -36.29 -14.45 13.57
CA GLU A 249 -35.75 -15.71 13.06
C GLU A 249 -35.56 -15.68 11.54
N ARG A 250 -36.54 -15.15 10.79
CA ARG A 250 -36.43 -14.98 9.32
C ARG A 250 -35.31 -14.03 8.94
N ALA A 251 -35.12 -12.92 9.67
CA ALA A 251 -34.04 -11.98 9.41
C ALA A 251 -32.65 -12.62 9.66
N VAL A 252 -32.53 -13.44 10.72
CA VAL A 252 -31.32 -14.23 10.98
C VAL A 252 -31.07 -15.25 9.88
N GLN A 253 -32.06 -16.08 9.51
CA GLN A 253 -31.94 -17.07 8.44
C GLN A 253 -31.60 -16.45 7.08
N GLN A 254 -32.11 -15.24 6.78
CA GLN A 254 -31.74 -14.48 5.58
C GLN A 254 -30.28 -14.02 5.64
N GLY A 255 -29.84 -13.42 6.75
CA GLY A 255 -28.45 -13.01 6.96
C GLY A 255 -27.46 -14.19 6.91
N GLU A 256 -27.82 -15.34 7.48
CA GLU A 256 -27.03 -16.57 7.42
C GLU A 256 -26.93 -17.11 5.98
N ALA A 257 -28.03 -17.12 5.22
CA ALA A 257 -28.05 -17.55 3.83
C ALA A 257 -27.23 -16.60 2.91
N GLU A 258 -27.26 -15.29 3.18
CA GLU A 258 -26.45 -14.31 2.46
C GLU A 258 -24.96 -14.43 2.82
N ALA A 259 -24.62 -14.61 4.10
CA ALA A 259 -23.26 -14.87 4.56
C ALA A 259 -22.69 -16.17 3.96
N GLN A 260 -23.47 -17.25 3.94
CA GLN A 260 -23.07 -18.52 3.33
C GLN A 260 -22.81 -18.37 1.82
N ARG A 261 -23.69 -17.65 1.09
CA ARG A 261 -23.46 -17.33 -0.33
C ARG A 261 -22.19 -16.51 -0.54
N ALA A 262 -21.92 -15.51 0.31
CA ALA A 262 -20.68 -14.72 0.23
C ALA A 262 -19.43 -15.57 0.50
N ILE A 263 -19.50 -16.53 1.43
CA ILE A 263 -18.44 -17.51 1.72
C ILE A 263 -18.22 -18.46 0.53
N GLU A 264 -19.29 -18.91 -0.13
CA GLU A 264 -19.21 -19.77 -1.32
C GLU A 264 -18.64 -19.02 -2.53
N LEU A 265 -19.08 -17.79 -2.78
CA LEU A 265 -18.55 -16.93 -3.84
C LEU A 265 -17.07 -16.58 -3.64
N THR A 266 -16.64 -16.29 -2.40
CA THR A 266 -15.22 -16.04 -2.11
C THR A 266 -14.36 -17.31 -2.22
N LYS A 267 -14.86 -18.49 -1.84
CA LYS A 267 -14.20 -19.79 -2.11
C LYS A 267 -14.04 -20.05 -3.61
N LEU A 268 -15.09 -19.83 -4.40
CA LEU A 268 -15.06 -19.99 -5.86
C LEU A 268 -14.08 -19.00 -6.52
N ALA A 269 -14.08 -17.74 -6.11
CA ALA A 269 -13.13 -16.74 -6.59
C ALA A 269 -11.68 -17.13 -6.27
N ALA A 270 -11.40 -17.59 -5.05
CA ALA A 270 -10.08 -18.08 -4.65
C ALA A 270 -9.66 -19.34 -5.42
N GLU A 271 -10.59 -20.26 -5.74
CA GLU A 271 -10.27 -21.42 -6.57
C GLU A 271 -9.98 -21.03 -8.02
N VAL A 272 -10.72 -20.08 -8.59
CA VAL A 272 -10.43 -19.53 -9.94
C VAL A 272 -9.08 -18.85 -9.96
N GLU A 273 -8.71 -18.06 -8.94
CA GLU A 273 -7.38 -17.45 -8.85
C GLU A 273 -6.26 -18.50 -8.70
N LEU A 274 -6.48 -19.55 -7.91
CA LEU A 274 -5.52 -20.65 -7.79
C LEU A 274 -5.39 -21.45 -9.10
N ARG A 275 -6.47 -21.61 -9.87
CA ARG A 275 -6.45 -22.26 -11.20
C ARG A 275 -5.71 -21.39 -12.23
N THR A 276 -5.99 -20.10 -12.32
CA THR A 276 -5.31 -19.20 -13.27
C THR A 276 -3.84 -19.04 -12.93
N ARG A 277 -3.48 -18.80 -11.66
CA ARG A 277 -2.06 -18.79 -11.22
C ARG A 277 -1.35 -20.10 -11.56
N ARG A 278 -2.00 -21.26 -11.36
CA ARG A 278 -1.43 -22.57 -11.75
C ARG A 278 -1.20 -22.66 -13.26
N GLN A 279 -2.19 -22.27 -14.07
CA GLN A 279 -2.07 -22.22 -15.54
C GLN A 279 -0.88 -21.34 -15.95
N GLU A 280 -0.83 -20.09 -15.48
CA GLU A 280 0.30 -19.19 -15.72
C GLU A 280 1.66 -19.79 -15.33
N THR A 281 1.77 -20.42 -14.15
CA THR A 281 3.03 -21.07 -13.74
C THR A 281 3.39 -22.27 -14.62
N SER A 282 2.41 -23.02 -15.11
CA SER A 282 2.65 -24.16 -16.02
C SER A 282 3.01 -23.71 -17.44
N GLU A 283 2.47 -22.59 -17.91
CA GLU A 283 2.84 -21.98 -19.18
C GLU A 283 4.23 -21.36 -19.12
N LYS A 284 4.56 -20.64 -18.03
CA LYS A 284 5.92 -20.14 -17.76
C LYS A 284 6.93 -21.27 -17.69
N ALA A 285 6.63 -22.35 -16.94
CA ALA A 285 7.51 -23.52 -16.87
C ALA A 285 7.74 -24.20 -18.23
N ARG A 286 6.69 -24.35 -19.06
CA ARG A 286 6.82 -24.87 -20.44
C ARG A 286 7.64 -23.96 -21.35
N LEU A 287 7.48 -22.64 -21.23
CA LEU A 287 8.29 -21.69 -21.98
C LEU A 287 9.75 -21.71 -21.54
N GLU A 288 10.03 -21.89 -20.25
CA GLU A 288 11.38 -22.07 -19.71
C GLU A 288 12.00 -23.41 -20.14
N GLU A 289 11.21 -24.49 -20.18
CA GLU A 289 11.60 -25.83 -20.66
C GLU A 289 11.99 -25.78 -22.15
N ILE A 290 11.12 -25.27 -23.02
CA ILE A 290 11.40 -25.05 -24.46
C ILE A 290 12.62 -24.13 -24.65
N ALA A 291 12.73 -23.06 -23.87
CA ALA A 291 13.89 -22.16 -23.91
C ALA A 291 15.17 -22.79 -23.34
N SER A 292 15.10 -23.91 -22.62
CA SER A 292 16.25 -24.69 -22.16
C SER A 292 16.68 -25.73 -23.21
N GLU A 293 15.73 -26.38 -23.86
CA GLU A 293 15.99 -27.29 -24.99
C GLU A 293 16.62 -26.53 -26.17
N ALA A 294 16.08 -25.35 -26.52
CA ALA A 294 16.65 -24.49 -27.55
C ALA A 294 18.12 -24.11 -27.24
N ARG A 295 18.43 -23.75 -25.99
CA ARG A 295 19.81 -23.45 -25.55
C ARG A 295 20.73 -24.68 -25.57
N LEU A 296 20.20 -25.88 -25.32
CA LEU A 296 20.95 -27.13 -25.41
C LEU A 296 21.27 -27.50 -26.88
N GLU A 297 20.33 -27.29 -27.81
CA GLU A 297 20.58 -27.49 -29.24
C GLU A 297 21.51 -26.43 -29.84
N GLU A 298 21.37 -25.15 -29.48
CA GLU A 298 22.36 -24.11 -29.84
C GLU A 298 23.77 -24.47 -29.37
N ALA A 299 23.91 -24.97 -28.13
CA ALA A 299 25.19 -25.42 -27.60
C ALA A 299 25.75 -26.67 -28.31
N ARG A 300 24.89 -27.63 -28.69
CA ARG A 300 25.26 -28.81 -29.50
C ARG A 300 25.79 -28.40 -30.88
N LEU A 301 25.02 -27.58 -31.60
CA LEU A 301 25.37 -27.09 -32.94
C LEU A 301 26.66 -26.25 -32.91
N ALA A 302 26.84 -25.39 -31.91
CA ALA A 302 28.09 -24.64 -31.73
C ALA A 302 29.29 -25.56 -31.47
N HIS A 303 29.12 -26.64 -30.70
CA HIS A 303 30.19 -27.59 -30.44
C HIS A 303 30.52 -28.46 -31.67
N GLU A 304 29.51 -28.90 -32.42
CA GLU A 304 29.71 -29.62 -33.69
C GLU A 304 30.43 -28.75 -34.73
N GLN A 305 30.03 -27.49 -34.89
CA GLN A 305 30.73 -26.52 -35.73
C GLN A 305 32.18 -26.29 -35.27
N GLN A 306 32.43 -26.26 -33.96
CA GLN A 306 33.79 -26.14 -33.41
C GLN A 306 34.65 -27.36 -33.72
N ILE A 307 34.08 -28.57 -33.69
CA ILE A 307 34.76 -29.82 -34.08
C ILE A 307 35.05 -29.83 -35.58
N ALA A 308 34.06 -29.50 -36.43
CA ALA A 308 34.21 -29.44 -37.88
C ALA A 308 35.23 -28.37 -38.33
N ALA A 309 35.24 -27.20 -37.68
CA ALA A 309 36.25 -26.17 -37.91
C ALA A 309 37.66 -26.61 -37.47
N ARG A 310 37.77 -27.51 -36.48
CA ARG A 310 39.06 -28.07 -36.02
C ARG A 310 39.58 -29.16 -36.96
N SER A 311 38.74 -30.04 -37.47
CA SER A 311 39.15 -31.05 -38.46
C SER A 311 39.54 -30.40 -39.79
N ALA A 312 38.74 -29.46 -40.30
CA ALA A 312 39.05 -28.73 -41.53
C ALA A 312 40.40 -27.97 -41.45
N ARG A 313 40.72 -27.37 -40.29
CA ARG A 313 42.04 -26.73 -40.06
C ARG A 313 43.19 -27.73 -40.11
N ALA A 314 43.04 -28.91 -39.49
CA ALA A 314 44.06 -29.96 -39.51
C ALA A 314 44.26 -30.56 -40.91
N GLU A 315 43.20 -30.63 -41.73
CA GLU A 315 43.27 -31.09 -43.12
C GLU A 315 43.96 -30.05 -44.05
N ILE A 316 43.71 -28.76 -43.83
CA ILE A 316 44.44 -27.66 -44.48
C ILE A 316 45.93 -27.67 -44.08
N GLU A 317 46.24 -27.88 -42.80
CA GLU A 317 47.63 -27.97 -42.30
C GLU A 317 48.38 -29.17 -42.91
N LYS A 318 47.72 -30.34 -42.96
CA LYS A 318 48.27 -31.56 -43.58
C LYS A 318 48.53 -31.38 -45.09
N THR A 319 47.59 -30.78 -45.82
CA THR A 319 47.75 -30.55 -47.26
C THR A 319 48.79 -29.48 -47.58
N ALA A 320 48.96 -28.47 -46.72
CA ALA A 320 50.05 -27.50 -46.84
C ALA A 320 51.43 -28.16 -46.67
N LEU A 321 51.61 -29.02 -45.64
CA LEU A 321 52.85 -29.76 -45.41
C LEU A 321 53.18 -30.74 -46.55
N GLU A 322 52.16 -31.39 -47.14
CA GLU A 322 52.34 -32.26 -48.31
C GLU A 322 52.76 -31.47 -49.56
N ALA A 323 52.23 -30.26 -49.75
CA ALA A 323 52.63 -29.35 -50.82
C ALA A 323 54.05 -28.81 -50.64
N GLU A 324 54.45 -28.44 -49.41
CA GLU A 324 55.81 -28.01 -49.08
C GLU A 324 56.83 -29.13 -49.33
N ALA A 325 56.52 -30.37 -48.89
CA ALA A 325 57.35 -31.54 -49.15
C ALA A 325 57.47 -31.85 -50.66
N ALA A 326 56.42 -31.61 -51.46
CA ALA A 326 56.48 -31.73 -52.91
C ALA A 326 57.35 -30.63 -53.56
N ALA A 327 57.22 -29.38 -53.09
CA ALA A 327 58.04 -28.25 -53.56
C ALA A 327 59.53 -28.47 -53.26
N ALA A 328 59.88 -28.92 -52.05
CA ALA A 328 61.25 -29.26 -51.68
C ALA A 328 61.85 -30.37 -52.57
N ARG A 329 61.07 -31.41 -52.88
CA ARG A 329 61.49 -32.48 -53.83
C ARG A 329 61.67 -31.96 -55.26
N HIS A 330 60.87 -30.99 -55.70
CA HIS A 330 61.04 -30.36 -57.01
C HIS A 330 62.30 -29.47 -57.04
N ALA A 331 62.52 -28.65 -56.00
CA ALA A 331 63.70 -27.81 -55.87
C ALA A 331 65.00 -28.63 -55.87
N ALA A 332 65.03 -29.76 -55.15
CA ALA A 332 66.18 -30.68 -55.14
C ALA A 332 66.50 -31.26 -56.54
N LYS A 333 65.48 -31.60 -57.34
CA LYS A 333 65.68 -32.04 -58.73
C LYS A 333 66.22 -30.92 -59.62
N MET A 334 65.71 -29.70 -59.47
CA MET A 334 66.20 -28.53 -60.23
C MET A 334 67.65 -28.19 -59.87
N ALA A 335 68.04 -28.30 -58.60
CA ALA A 335 69.42 -28.11 -58.14
C ALA A 335 70.38 -29.16 -58.73
N ALA A 336 69.97 -30.43 -58.77
CA ALA A 336 70.76 -31.49 -59.39
C ALA A 336 71.00 -31.22 -60.90
N GLY A 337 69.96 -30.83 -61.64
CA GLY A 337 70.11 -30.45 -63.05
C GLY A 337 70.96 -29.19 -63.28
N ALA A 338 70.90 -28.22 -62.37
CA ALA A 338 71.76 -27.03 -62.43
C ALA A 338 73.24 -27.38 -62.25
N HIS A 339 73.58 -28.26 -61.31
CA HIS A 339 74.96 -28.74 -61.14
C HIS A 339 75.49 -29.51 -62.36
N GLU A 340 74.64 -30.28 -63.05
CA GLU A 340 75.01 -30.96 -64.29
C GLU A 340 75.30 -29.96 -65.44
N ILE A 341 74.50 -28.90 -65.56
CA ILE A 341 74.72 -27.81 -66.51
C ILE A 341 76.04 -27.06 -66.23
N ASP A 342 76.35 -26.76 -64.97
CA ASP A 342 77.59 -26.05 -64.62
C ASP A 342 78.85 -26.92 -64.80
N LEU A 343 78.77 -28.24 -64.58
CA LEU A 343 79.84 -29.18 -64.95
C LEU A 343 80.10 -29.21 -66.47
N LEU A 344 79.05 -29.11 -67.29
CA LEU A 344 79.18 -28.99 -68.75
C LEU A 344 79.78 -27.64 -69.17
N ARG A 345 79.40 -26.53 -68.53
CA ARG A 345 80.01 -25.21 -68.74
C ARG A 345 81.50 -25.18 -68.38
N GLN A 346 81.89 -25.79 -67.26
CA GLN A 346 83.30 -25.90 -66.87
C GLN A 346 84.11 -26.70 -67.90
N ARG A 347 83.56 -27.79 -68.43
CA ARG A 347 84.20 -28.56 -69.52
C ARG A 347 84.35 -27.75 -70.81
N ALA A 348 83.35 -26.95 -71.18
CA ALA A 348 83.42 -26.07 -72.34
C ALA A 348 84.51 -24.98 -72.16
N ALA A 349 84.52 -24.29 -71.01
CA ALA A 349 85.52 -23.27 -70.71
C ALA A 349 86.97 -23.80 -70.74
N ILE A 350 87.20 -25.04 -70.29
CA ILE A 350 88.51 -25.72 -70.38
C ILE A 350 88.89 -26.02 -71.84
N ALA A 351 87.93 -26.32 -72.71
CA ALA A 351 88.19 -26.53 -74.14
C ALA A 351 88.52 -25.21 -74.86
N ASP A 352 87.76 -24.13 -74.61
CA ASP A 352 88.03 -22.81 -75.20
C ASP A 352 89.37 -22.23 -74.72
N ALA A 353 89.69 -22.37 -73.43
CA ALA A 353 90.99 -21.96 -72.88
C ALA A 353 92.16 -22.71 -73.54
N ARG A 354 92.01 -24.01 -73.84
CA ARG A 354 93.02 -24.79 -74.59
C ARG A 354 93.16 -24.31 -76.03
N ARG A 355 92.07 -23.90 -76.69
CA ARG A 355 92.10 -23.36 -78.06
C ARG A 355 92.86 -22.04 -78.11
N LEU A 356 92.57 -21.13 -77.16
CA LEU A 356 93.26 -19.85 -77.02
C LEU A 356 94.76 -20.02 -76.69
N LEU A 357 95.13 -21.04 -75.91
CA LEU A 357 96.55 -21.33 -75.63
C LEU A 357 97.29 -21.74 -76.91
N ALA A 358 96.71 -22.65 -77.71
CA ALA A 358 97.30 -23.09 -78.98
C ALA A 358 97.37 -21.98 -80.04
N GLU A 359 96.36 -21.10 -80.10
CA GLU A 359 96.38 -19.89 -80.94
C GLU A 359 97.53 -18.93 -80.54
N ALA A 360 97.79 -18.78 -79.23
CA ALA A 360 98.90 -17.97 -78.73
C ALA A 360 100.29 -18.61 -78.98
N GLU A 361 100.43 -19.93 -78.80
CA GLU A 361 101.67 -20.67 -79.11
C GLU A 361 102.04 -20.55 -80.59
N LEU A 362 101.06 -20.62 -81.50
CA LEU A 362 101.27 -20.41 -82.94
C LEU A 362 101.77 -19.00 -83.24
N ALA A 363 101.16 -17.97 -82.63
CA ALA A 363 101.55 -16.57 -82.82
C ALA A 363 102.98 -16.28 -82.28
N ILE A 364 103.39 -16.94 -81.20
CA ILE A 364 104.77 -16.87 -80.68
C ILE A 364 105.74 -17.48 -81.70
N ALA A 365 105.46 -18.67 -82.22
CA ALA A 365 106.29 -19.34 -83.22
C ALA A 365 106.42 -18.52 -84.53
N GLU A 366 105.35 -17.86 -84.99
CA GLU A 366 105.42 -16.94 -86.12
C GLU A 366 106.32 -15.73 -85.84
N LEU A 367 106.23 -15.12 -84.64
CA LEU A 367 107.08 -14.00 -84.24
C LEU A 367 108.56 -14.39 -84.14
N GLU A 368 108.87 -15.58 -83.62
CA GLU A 368 110.25 -16.10 -83.59
C GLU A 368 110.79 -16.38 -84.99
N ALA A 369 110.00 -16.99 -85.88
CA ALA A 369 110.38 -17.18 -87.28
C ALA A 369 110.62 -15.84 -88.01
N ARG A 370 109.82 -14.80 -87.70
CA ARG A 370 109.97 -13.45 -88.25
C ARG A 370 111.25 -12.77 -87.73
N LYS A 371 111.54 -12.92 -86.44
CA LYS A 371 112.77 -12.44 -85.79
C LYS A 371 114.02 -13.12 -86.37
N ALA A 372 113.97 -14.44 -86.62
CA ALA A 372 115.05 -15.18 -87.24
C ALA A 372 115.38 -14.70 -88.66
N ARG A 373 114.36 -14.46 -89.50
CA ARG A 373 114.56 -13.88 -90.85
C ARG A 373 115.21 -12.50 -90.80
N LEU A 374 114.69 -11.60 -89.96
CA LEU A 374 115.24 -10.24 -89.81
C LEU A 374 116.68 -10.24 -89.31
N ALA A 375 117.05 -11.15 -88.39
CA ALA A 375 118.44 -11.33 -87.97
C ALA A 375 119.34 -11.80 -89.12
N GLN A 376 118.88 -12.77 -89.92
CA GLN A 376 119.64 -13.32 -91.05
C GLN A 376 119.82 -12.31 -92.20
N GLU A 377 118.81 -11.48 -92.47
CA GLU A 377 118.92 -10.33 -93.39
C GLU A 377 119.93 -9.29 -92.90
N LEU A 378 119.97 -9.03 -91.59
CA LEU A 378 120.89 -8.06 -90.98
C LEU A 378 122.35 -8.58 -91.01
N GLU A 379 122.59 -9.87 -90.79
CA GLU A 379 123.91 -10.49 -91.00
C GLU A 379 124.34 -10.46 -92.47
N LEU A 380 123.43 -10.77 -93.41
CA LEU A 380 123.71 -10.67 -94.85
C LEU A 380 124.03 -9.23 -95.28
N GLY A 381 123.35 -8.24 -94.71
CA GLY A 381 123.68 -6.82 -94.90
C GLY A 381 125.08 -6.47 -94.36
N ARG A 382 125.40 -6.96 -93.15
CA ARG A 382 126.71 -6.74 -92.50
C ARG A 382 127.86 -7.38 -93.29
N ALA A 383 127.64 -8.58 -93.83
CA ALA A 383 128.59 -9.29 -94.68
C ALA A 383 128.82 -8.59 -96.04
N ARG A 384 127.79 -7.96 -96.62
CA ARG A 384 127.93 -7.13 -97.83
C ARG A 384 128.75 -5.86 -97.54
N ALA A 385 128.40 -5.12 -96.49
CA ALA A 385 129.09 -3.87 -96.13
C ALA A 385 130.59 -4.09 -95.84
N LEU A 386 130.95 -5.16 -95.12
CA LEU A 386 132.37 -5.52 -94.89
C LEU A 386 133.11 -5.81 -96.20
N ARG A 387 132.46 -6.50 -97.15
CA ARG A 387 133.05 -6.89 -98.43
C ARG A 387 133.14 -5.73 -99.43
N GLU A 388 132.32 -4.69 -99.29
CA GLU A 388 132.47 -3.42 -100.02
C GLU A 388 133.64 -2.60 -99.46
N ILE A 389 133.84 -2.60 -98.14
CA ILE A 389 134.98 -1.93 -97.47
C ILE A 389 136.32 -2.56 -97.89
N GLU A 390 136.43 -3.90 -97.94
CA GLU A 390 137.66 -4.58 -98.37
C GLU A 390 138.04 -4.30 -99.85
N ASN A 391 137.08 -4.07 -100.74
CA ASN A 391 137.34 -3.81 -102.16
C ASN A 391 137.71 -2.34 -102.46
N ALA A 392 137.59 -1.43 -101.50
CA ALA A 392 137.70 0.02 -101.72
C ALA A 392 139.06 0.65 -101.33
N VAL A 393 139.95 -0.06 -100.62
CA VAL A 393 141.19 0.53 -100.06
C VAL A 393 142.42 -0.34 -100.31
N SER A 394 143.24 0.06 -101.28
CA SER A 394 144.57 -0.53 -101.55
C SER A 394 145.67 0.17 -100.72
N PRO A 395 146.75 -0.54 -100.27
CA PRO A 395 147.61 -0.06 -99.18
C PRO A 395 148.50 1.18 -99.41
N GLU A 396 148.57 1.72 -100.63
CA GLU A 396 149.51 2.81 -100.96
C GLU A 396 149.01 4.21 -100.55
N ILE A 397 147.69 4.45 -100.60
CA ILE A 397 147.11 5.80 -100.41
C ILE A 397 147.29 6.32 -98.96
N ILE A 398 147.30 5.43 -97.97
CA ILE A 398 147.44 5.80 -96.55
C ILE A 398 148.78 6.51 -96.27
N ARG A 399 149.84 6.23 -97.05
CA ARG A 399 151.17 6.82 -96.82
C ARG A 399 151.30 8.25 -97.33
N LEU A 400 150.45 8.69 -98.28
CA LEU A 400 150.56 10.03 -98.87
C LEU A 400 149.87 11.10 -98.02
N THR A 401 148.65 10.81 -97.54
CA THR A 401 147.81 11.80 -96.84
C THR A 401 148.33 12.15 -95.43
N VAL A 402 148.99 11.21 -94.75
CA VAL A 402 149.58 11.43 -93.42
C VAL A 402 150.73 12.45 -93.46
N ALA A 403 151.40 12.60 -94.59
CA ALA A 403 152.54 13.53 -94.74
C ALA A 403 152.14 15.00 -94.99
N GLN A 404 150.92 15.27 -95.47
CA GLN A 404 150.57 16.60 -96.03
C GLN A 404 149.75 17.53 -95.13
N GLN A 405 149.11 17.05 -94.05
CA GLN A 405 148.27 17.91 -93.18
C GLN A 405 148.61 17.91 -91.68
N MET A 406 149.84 17.54 -91.31
CA MET A 406 150.39 17.81 -89.98
C MET A 406 150.31 19.30 -89.52
N PRO A 407 150.30 20.33 -90.40
CA PRO A 407 150.03 21.71 -89.96
C PRO A 407 148.61 21.96 -89.44
N ALA A 408 147.60 21.19 -89.87
CA ALA A 408 146.20 21.46 -89.58
C ALA A 408 145.76 20.98 -88.17
N LEU A 409 146.39 19.92 -87.64
CA LEU A 409 146.02 19.32 -86.36
C LEU A 409 146.48 20.12 -85.12
N ALA A 410 147.41 21.07 -85.27
CA ALA A 410 147.87 21.93 -84.17
C ALA A 410 146.99 23.20 -84.01
N ALA A 411 146.63 23.85 -85.11
CA ALA A 411 145.87 25.11 -85.08
C ALA A 411 144.47 24.98 -84.45
N ALA A 412 143.82 23.82 -84.65
CA ALA A 412 142.48 23.53 -84.13
C ALA A 412 142.41 23.43 -82.60
N PHE A 413 143.54 23.32 -81.89
CA PHE A 413 143.55 23.09 -80.43
C PHE A 413 143.68 24.38 -79.59
N GLN A 414 143.95 25.54 -80.20
CA GLN A 414 144.15 26.81 -79.46
C GLN A 414 143.09 27.89 -79.71
N GLN A 415 142.38 27.90 -80.83
CA GLN A 415 141.41 28.96 -81.17
C GLN A 415 139.94 28.67 -80.80
N ARG A 416 139.69 27.69 -79.91
CA ARG A 416 138.37 27.47 -79.28
C ARG A 416 138.41 27.27 -77.76
N MET A 417 139.36 27.92 -77.07
CA MET A 417 139.08 28.45 -75.73
C MET A 417 138.25 29.74 -75.90
N GLY A 418 136.96 29.57 -76.16
CA GLY A 418 135.98 30.66 -76.25
C GLY A 418 135.22 30.79 -74.93
N GLU A 419 135.31 31.96 -74.32
CA GLU A 419 134.66 32.29 -73.05
C GLU A 419 133.14 32.53 -73.20
N VAL A 420 132.40 32.58 -72.07
CA VAL A 420 131.09 33.27 -71.94
C VAL A 420 129.87 32.64 -72.69
N HIS A 421 128.69 32.42 -72.10
CA HIS A 421 128.22 32.60 -70.72
C HIS A 421 127.08 31.62 -70.36
N VAL A 422 126.83 31.47 -69.06
CA VAL A 422 125.62 30.85 -68.51
C VAL A 422 124.70 31.95 -67.99
N THR A 423 123.41 31.89 -68.29
CA THR A 423 122.36 32.64 -67.57
C THR A 423 121.57 31.68 -66.68
N ALA A 424 121.92 31.65 -65.40
CA ALA A 424 121.15 30.98 -64.36
C ALA A 424 120.08 31.94 -63.78
N ILE A 425 119.64 31.70 -62.53
CA ILE A 425 118.45 32.27 -61.85
C ILE A 425 117.18 31.48 -62.28
N ASP A 426 116.58 30.60 -61.46
CA ASP A 426 116.74 30.36 -60.01
C ASP A 426 116.86 28.87 -59.62
N GLY A 427 117.57 28.60 -58.52
CA GLY A 427 117.16 27.57 -57.55
C GLY A 427 117.65 26.11 -57.66
N ALA A 428 118.17 25.59 -58.78
CA ALA A 428 118.58 24.17 -58.87
C ALA A 428 119.85 23.88 -59.72
N ASN A 429 120.71 22.99 -59.21
CA ASN A 429 122.12 22.80 -59.60
C ASN A 429 122.38 22.18 -61.01
N PRO A 430 123.41 22.64 -61.76
CA PRO A 430 123.77 22.11 -63.08
C PRO A 430 124.84 21.00 -63.11
N PHE A 431 125.36 20.53 -61.96
CA PHE A 431 126.58 19.72 -61.90
C PHE A 431 126.47 18.21 -62.24
N GLY A 432 125.28 17.71 -62.59
CA GLY A 432 125.01 16.27 -62.70
C GLY A 432 125.88 15.48 -63.69
N TYR A 433 126.22 16.06 -64.86
CA TYR A 433 126.95 15.35 -65.91
C TYR A 433 128.40 14.98 -65.56
N ILE A 434 129.03 15.67 -64.60
CA ILE A 434 130.40 15.36 -64.18
C ILE A 434 130.44 14.04 -63.40
N ALA A 435 129.36 13.67 -62.69
CA ALA A 435 129.29 12.40 -61.96
C ALA A 435 129.40 11.19 -62.88
N ALA A 436 128.72 11.20 -64.04
CA ALA A 436 128.77 10.11 -65.02
C ALA A 436 130.18 9.93 -65.64
N ALA A 437 130.89 11.04 -65.88
CA ALA A 437 132.28 10.99 -66.36
C ALA A 437 133.23 10.45 -65.29
N VAL A 438 133.07 10.88 -64.04
CA VAL A 438 133.90 10.42 -62.90
C VAL A 438 133.63 8.95 -62.58
N GLU A 439 132.38 8.46 -62.64
CA GLU A 439 132.07 7.06 -62.34
C GLU A 439 132.67 6.10 -63.38
N GLY A 440 132.62 6.44 -64.68
CA GLY A 440 133.28 5.66 -65.73
C GLY A 440 134.81 5.58 -65.55
N VAL A 441 135.44 6.70 -65.19
CA VAL A 441 136.90 6.76 -64.92
C VAL A 441 137.25 6.04 -63.61
N MET A 442 136.41 6.14 -62.57
CA MET A 442 136.57 5.41 -61.30
C MET A 442 136.41 3.90 -61.48
N GLY A 443 135.57 3.44 -62.43
CA GLY A 443 135.49 2.04 -62.83
C GLY A 443 136.82 1.54 -63.43
N LEU A 444 137.41 2.33 -64.33
CA LEU A 444 138.73 2.03 -64.91
C LEU A 444 139.85 2.06 -63.85
N ALA A 445 139.81 3.02 -62.92
CA ALA A 445 140.76 3.11 -61.81
C ALA A 445 140.62 1.95 -60.81
N ARG A 446 139.41 1.41 -60.59
CA ARG A 446 139.20 0.25 -59.71
C ARG A 446 139.70 -1.06 -60.36
N ALA A 447 139.73 -1.13 -61.69
CA ALA A 447 140.45 -2.18 -62.42
C ALA A 447 141.99 -2.02 -62.37
N ALA A 448 142.50 -0.90 -61.86
CA ALA A 448 143.92 -0.62 -61.66
C ALA A 448 144.37 -0.60 -60.17
N GLY A 449 143.44 -0.51 -59.21
CA GLY A 449 143.63 -0.93 -57.80
C GLY A 449 143.87 0.15 -56.73
N LEU A 450 142.89 1.03 -56.45
CA LEU A 450 142.90 2.02 -55.34
C LEU A 450 141.49 2.18 -54.67
N GLU A 451 141.38 2.69 -53.41
CA GLU A 451 140.22 2.52 -52.48
C GLU A 451 139.50 3.80 -51.94
N GLY A 452 138.35 3.67 -51.20
CA GLY A 452 137.57 4.77 -50.54
C GLY A 452 136.38 4.37 -49.57
N PRO A 453 135.67 5.31 -48.86
CA PRO A 453 134.90 5.07 -47.58
C PRO A 453 133.31 5.32 -47.49
N PRO A 454 132.56 5.07 -46.33
CA PRO A 454 131.08 4.73 -46.25
C PRO A 454 130.04 5.47 -45.27
N ALA A 455 128.72 5.05 -45.14
CA ALA A 455 127.53 5.76 -44.47
C ALA A 455 126.40 4.96 -43.63
N ARG A 456 125.09 5.40 -43.48
CA ARG A 456 124.04 5.00 -42.40
C ARG A 456 122.46 5.01 -42.69
N ALA A 457 121.53 4.79 -41.69
CA ALA A 457 120.03 4.43 -41.80
C ALA A 457 119.02 4.77 -40.59
N GLN A 458 117.64 4.49 -40.63
CA GLN A 458 116.60 4.53 -39.48
C GLN A 458 115.12 3.86 -39.66
N GLN A 459 114.04 4.08 -38.79
CA GLN A 459 112.91 3.10 -38.35
C GLN A 459 111.39 3.57 -38.04
N ALA A 460 110.38 2.62 -37.84
CA ALA A 460 109.32 2.42 -36.73
C ALA A 460 107.70 2.43 -36.81
N GLU A 461 107.01 1.38 -36.23
CA GLU A 461 105.75 1.13 -35.36
C GLU A 461 104.16 1.23 -35.65
N PRO A 462 103.23 0.48 -34.90
CA PRO A 462 101.82 0.10 -35.28
C PRO A 462 100.46 0.34 -34.40
N PRO A 463 99.81 -0.55 -33.54
CA PRO A 463 98.31 -0.84 -33.56
C PRO A 463 97.43 -0.88 -32.22
N ALA A 464 96.11 -1.31 -32.23
CA ALA A 464 95.11 -1.30 -31.08
C ALA A 464 93.90 -2.34 -31.06
N VAL A 465 93.07 -2.44 -29.96
CA VAL A 465 91.95 -3.44 -29.60
C VAL A 465 90.91 -2.83 -28.56
N GLY A 466 89.68 -3.25 -28.12
CA GLY A 466 88.60 -4.31 -28.32
C GLY A 466 87.46 -4.29 -27.21
N ALA A 467 86.33 -5.08 -27.23
CA ALA A 467 85.16 -5.01 -26.26
C ALA A 467 84.17 -6.27 -26.10
N ARG A 468 83.15 -6.27 -25.17
CA ARG A 468 82.11 -7.35 -24.90
C ARG A 468 80.84 -6.94 -24.05
N GLY A 469 79.73 -7.74 -24.05
CA GLY A 469 78.52 -7.79 -23.14
C GLY A 469 77.42 -8.80 -23.65
N ASP A 470 76.47 -9.50 -22.98
CA ASP A 470 75.88 -9.71 -21.61
C ASP A 470 74.55 -8.92 -21.26
N GLY A 471 73.49 -9.39 -20.53
CA GLY A 471 73.22 -10.58 -19.64
C GLY A 471 71.71 -11.04 -19.42
N ARG A 472 71.18 -11.15 -18.17
CA ARG A 472 69.87 -11.74 -17.66
C ARG A 472 69.56 -11.26 -16.20
N PRO A 473 68.46 -11.64 -15.50
CA PRO A 473 67.11 -12.12 -15.90
C PRO A 473 65.94 -11.27 -15.33
#